data_AF-A0A7C0X6V7-F1
#
_entry.id   AF-A0A7C0X6V7-F1
#
_cell.length_a   1.000
_cell.length_b   1.000
_cell.length_c   1.000
_cell.angle_alpha   90.00
_cell.angle_beta   90.00
_cell.angle_gamma   90.00
#
_symmetry.space_group_name_H-M   'P 1'
#
loop_
_entity.id
_entity.type
_entity.pdbx_description
1 polymer ?
#
loop_
_entity_poly.entity_id
_entity_poly.type
_entity_poly.pdbx_seq_one_letter_code
_entity_poly.pdbx_strand_id
1 'polypeptide(L)'
;MKRMELPLDLDIVGLFGQYDRNLKMIRKMFNVGIELKDGGIIFDGDSDQVDTVMEIFEDMIKMMRKKGVLEEEEVLYIIEHHRNGERGNGKKVADEILSTSLLGSKIKPKTLGQKRYIEAMKTHDIVFSIGPA
;
A
#
# COMPACT_ATOMS: atom_id res chain seq x y z
N MET A 1 18.09 -12.51 0.43
CA MET A 1 18.46 -11.32 1.23
C MET A 1 18.70 -10.10 0.33
N LYS A 2 17.93 -9.02 0.49
CA LYS A 2 18.11 -7.72 -0.20
C LYS A 2 18.14 -6.59 0.85
N ARG A 3 18.76 -5.45 0.51
CA ARG A 3 18.84 -4.27 1.38
C ARG A 3 18.28 -3.04 0.67
N MET A 4 17.53 -2.23 1.41
CA MET A 4 17.03 -0.93 0.99
C MET A 4 17.54 0.14 1.95
N GLU A 5 18.07 1.24 1.41
CA GLU A 5 18.49 2.38 2.23
C GLU A 5 17.29 3.26 2.55
N LEU A 6 17.20 3.71 3.80
CA LEU A 6 16.17 4.66 4.21
C LEU A 6 16.71 6.08 4.09
N PRO A 7 15.89 7.03 3.58
CA PRO A 7 16.25 8.43 3.63
C PRO A 7 16.38 8.94 5.06
N LEU A 8 17.39 9.78 5.31
CA LEU A 8 17.67 10.35 6.64
C LEU A 8 16.55 11.26 7.16
N ASP A 9 15.73 11.83 6.26
CA ASP A 9 14.62 12.74 6.56
C ASP A 9 13.28 12.03 6.79
N LEU A 10 13.26 10.70 6.77
CA LEU A 10 12.03 9.92 6.85
C LEU A 10 11.60 9.63 8.30
N ASP A 11 10.31 9.79 8.59
CA ASP A 11 9.73 9.29 9.84
C ASP A 11 9.64 7.76 9.84
N ILE A 12 10.62 7.11 10.47
CA ILE A 12 10.71 5.65 10.59
C ILE A 12 9.54 5.08 11.40
N VAL A 13 9.05 5.81 12.41
CA VAL A 13 7.94 5.38 13.25
C VAL A 13 6.64 5.38 12.45
N GLY A 14 6.41 6.42 11.64
CA GLY A 14 5.29 6.47 10.70
C GLY A 14 5.33 5.35 9.67
N LEU A 15 6.52 5.02 9.14
CA LEU A 15 6.70 3.95 8.15
C LEU A 15 6.37 2.55 8.74
N PHE A 16 6.96 2.21 9.89
CA PHE A 16 6.75 0.90 10.52
C PHE A 16 5.43 0.79 11.28
N GLY A 17 4.82 1.93 11.59
CA GLY A 17 3.63 2.04 12.39
C GLY A 17 3.92 1.82 13.88
N GLN A 18 3.03 2.31 14.74
CA GLN A 18 3.15 2.06 16.17
C GLN A 18 3.21 0.56 16.47
N TYR A 19 4.15 0.17 17.34
CA TYR A 19 4.39 -1.22 17.74
C TYR A 19 4.65 -2.18 16.56
N ASP A 20 5.29 -1.67 15.49
CA ASP A 20 5.65 -2.39 14.27
C ASP A 20 4.45 -2.98 13.52
N ARG A 21 3.27 -2.36 13.64
CA ARG A 21 2.03 -2.90 13.05
C ARG A 21 2.16 -3.13 11.55
N ASN A 22 2.71 -2.17 10.80
CA ASN A 22 2.84 -2.28 9.34
C ASN A 22 3.82 -3.41 8.99
N LEU A 23 4.92 -3.51 9.72
CA LEU A 23 5.89 -4.60 9.54
C LEU A 23 5.24 -5.97 9.81
N LYS A 24 4.50 -6.12 10.90
CA LYS A 24 3.81 -7.38 11.24
C LYS A 24 2.81 -7.78 10.16
N MET A 25 2.07 -6.80 9.61
CA MET A 25 1.12 -7.03 8.53
C MET A 25 1.80 -7.52 7.26
N ILE A 26 2.85 -6.82 6.80
CA ILE A 26 3.61 -7.20 5.60
C ILE A 26 4.27 -8.58 5.79
N ARG A 27 4.92 -8.83 6.93
CA ARG A 27 5.51 -10.14 7.26
C ARG A 27 4.49 -11.27 7.15
N LYS A 28 3.29 -11.07 7.72
CA LYS A 28 2.23 -12.08 7.72
C LYS A 28 1.69 -12.38 6.31
N MET A 29 1.65 -11.36 5.44
CA MET A 29 1.05 -11.48 4.12
C MET A 29 2.00 -12.01 3.05
N PHE A 30 3.29 -11.68 3.12
CA PHE A 30 4.29 -12.04 2.11
C PHE A 30 5.32 -13.08 2.60
N ASN A 31 5.28 -13.47 3.88
CA ASN A 31 6.22 -14.40 4.50
C ASN A 31 7.69 -14.00 4.30
N VAL A 32 7.98 -12.70 4.43
CA VAL A 32 9.32 -12.10 4.30
C VAL A 32 9.79 -11.63 5.67
N GLY A 33 11.01 -11.97 6.06
CA GLY A 33 11.72 -11.39 7.21
C GLY A 33 12.14 -9.95 6.92
N ILE A 34 11.90 -9.04 7.87
CA ILE A 34 12.17 -7.61 7.71
C ILE A 34 12.89 -7.08 8.95
N GLU A 35 14.08 -6.54 8.79
CA GLU A 35 14.87 -6.04 9.92
C GLU A 35 15.44 -4.66 9.62
N LEU A 36 15.41 -3.76 10.61
CA LEU A 36 16.10 -2.48 10.52
C LEU A 36 17.55 -2.68 10.96
N LYS A 37 18.51 -2.38 10.08
CA LYS A 37 19.93 -2.50 10.38
C LYS A 37 20.73 -1.39 9.70
N ASP A 38 21.59 -0.71 10.47
CA ASP A 38 22.50 0.34 10.00
C ASP A 38 21.78 1.42 9.16
N GLY A 39 20.62 1.89 9.60
CA GLY A 39 19.84 2.92 8.87
C GLY A 39 19.20 2.45 7.56
N GLY A 40 19.14 1.15 7.31
CA GLY A 40 18.44 0.55 6.17
C GLY A 40 17.52 -0.60 6.60
N ILE A 41 16.71 -1.07 5.65
CA ILE A 41 15.86 -2.25 5.83
C ILE A 41 16.50 -3.42 5.11
N ILE A 42 16.58 -4.55 5.81
CA ILE A 42 17.01 -5.83 5.29
C ILE A 42 15.78 -6.71 5.11
N PHE A 43 15.65 -7.31 3.92
CA PHE A 43 14.60 -8.23 3.55
C PHE A 43 15.16 -9.62 3.33
N ASP A 44 14.55 -10.62 3.94
CA ASP A 44 14.95 -12.02 3.80
C ASP A 44 13.75 -12.92 3.49
N GLY A 45 13.89 -13.83 2.53
CA GLY A 45 12.78 -14.64 2.02
C GLY A 45 12.91 -14.93 0.53
N ASP A 46 11.80 -15.38 -0.05
CA ASP A 46 11.68 -15.67 -1.48
C ASP A 46 11.87 -14.41 -2.33
N SER A 47 12.59 -14.51 -3.46
CA SER A 47 12.97 -13.34 -4.26
C SER A 47 11.75 -12.55 -4.77
N ASP A 48 10.71 -13.24 -5.23
CA ASP A 48 9.51 -12.57 -5.78
C ASP A 48 8.74 -11.83 -4.69
N GLN A 49 8.69 -12.41 -3.49
CA GLN A 49 8.05 -11.79 -2.33
C GLN A 49 8.86 -10.61 -1.82
N VAL A 50 10.18 -10.75 -1.73
CA VAL A 50 11.09 -9.67 -1.33
C VAL A 50 10.98 -8.49 -2.29
N ASP A 51 10.95 -8.72 -3.60
CA ASP A 51 10.81 -7.65 -4.59
C ASP A 51 9.48 -6.93 -4.45
N THR A 52 8.38 -7.67 -4.26
CA THR A 52 7.05 -7.09 -4.03
C THR A 52 7.03 -6.25 -2.74
N VAL A 53 7.66 -6.74 -1.67
CA VAL A 53 7.75 -6.02 -0.39
C VAL A 53 8.58 -4.74 -0.55
N MET A 54 9.69 -4.77 -1.29
CA MET A 54 10.48 -3.57 -1.57
C MET A 54 9.66 -2.51 -2.31
N GLU A 55 8.87 -2.89 -3.31
CA GLU A 55 7.97 -1.96 -4.01
C GLU A 55 6.93 -1.35 -3.06
N ILE A 56 6.37 -2.13 -2.13
CA ILE A 56 5.45 -1.63 -1.09
C ILE A 56 6.13 -0.54 -0.24
N PHE A 57 7.35 -0.79 0.23
CA PHE A 57 8.09 0.21 1.03
C PHE A 57 8.40 1.47 0.23
N GLU A 58 8.76 1.35 -1.04
CA GLU A 58 8.95 2.52 -1.90
C GLU A 58 7.68 3.36 -2.01
N ASP A 59 6.52 2.73 -2.19
CA ASP A 59 5.25 3.42 -2.35
C ASP A 59 4.79 4.09 -1.04
N MET A 60 5.01 3.42 0.10
CA MET A 60 4.82 4.01 1.42
C MET A 60 5.70 5.25 1.61
N ILE A 61 6.99 5.18 1.28
CA ILE A 61 7.93 6.32 1.37
C ILE A 61 7.48 7.47 0.47
N LYS A 62 7.09 7.17 -0.79
CA LYS A 62 6.59 8.19 -1.73
C LYS A 62 5.34 8.87 -1.19
N MET A 63 4.43 8.12 -0.57
CA MET A 63 3.22 8.68 0.04
C MET A 63 3.53 9.56 1.25
N MET A 64 4.41 9.11 2.15
CA MET A 64 4.85 9.90 3.30
C MET A 64 5.52 11.21 2.84
N ARG A 65 6.34 11.18 1.79
CA ARG A 65 6.92 12.41 1.19
C ARG A 65 5.87 13.36 0.62
N LYS A 66 4.74 12.85 0.11
CA LYS A 66 3.67 13.69 -0.47
C LYS A 66 2.69 14.24 0.59
N LYS A 67 2.33 13.45 1.62
CA LYS A 67 1.27 13.79 2.59
C LYS A 67 1.78 14.06 4.01
N GLY A 68 3.03 13.74 4.31
CA GLY A 68 3.61 13.78 5.65
C GLY A 68 3.28 12.54 6.47
N VAL A 69 2.00 12.22 6.63
CA VAL A 69 1.52 11.08 7.45
C VAL A 69 0.88 10.02 6.55
N LEU A 70 1.09 8.75 6.91
CA LEU A 70 0.52 7.59 6.26
C LEU A 70 -0.53 6.95 7.17
N GLU A 71 -1.79 6.95 6.75
CA GLU A 71 -2.89 6.37 7.53
C GLU A 71 -2.95 4.85 7.35
N GLU A 72 -3.49 4.13 8.35
CA GLU A 72 -3.55 2.67 8.34
C GLU A 72 -4.29 2.10 7.12
N GLU A 73 -5.38 2.75 6.68
CA GLU A 73 -6.13 2.30 5.50
C GLU A 73 -5.34 2.51 4.20
N GLU A 74 -4.44 3.50 4.17
CA GLU A 74 -3.59 3.76 3.01
C GLU A 74 -2.49 2.68 2.91
N VAL A 75 -1.90 2.28 4.05
CA VAL A 75 -0.97 1.16 4.12
C VAL A 75 -1.62 -0.13 3.63
N LEU A 76 -2.82 -0.43 4.12
CA LEU A 76 -3.56 -1.64 3.72
C LEU A 76 -3.88 -1.62 2.22
N TYR A 77 -4.26 -0.46 1.66
CA TYR A 77 -4.51 -0.32 0.23
C TYR A 77 -3.26 -0.61 -0.61
N ILE A 78 -2.11 -0.03 -0.25
CA ILE A 78 -0.84 -0.27 -0.95
C ILE A 78 -0.51 -1.76 -0.93
N ILE A 79 -0.64 -2.41 0.23
CA ILE A 79 -0.35 -3.83 0.39
C ILE A 79 -1.27 -4.71 -0.48
N GLU A 80 -2.58 -4.47 -0.44
CA GLU A 80 -3.55 -5.25 -1.22
C GLU A 80 -3.37 -5.04 -2.74
N HIS A 81 -3.03 -3.83 -3.17
CA HIS A 81 -2.71 -3.54 -4.58
C HIS A 81 -1.55 -4.42 -5.09
N HIS A 82 -0.47 -4.49 -4.31
CA HIS A 82 0.70 -5.31 -4.65
C HIS A 82 0.45 -6.82 -4.54
N ARG A 83 -0.37 -7.27 -3.57
CA ARG A 83 -0.73 -8.70 -3.44
C ARG A 83 -1.53 -9.22 -4.63
N ASN A 84 -2.36 -8.39 -5.25
CA ASN A 84 -3.21 -8.79 -6.37
C ASN A 84 -2.49 -8.77 -7.73
N GLY A 85 -1.17 -8.57 -7.75
CA GLY A 85 -0.35 -8.66 -8.96
C GLY A 85 -0.30 -7.38 -9.80
N GLU A 86 -0.82 -6.25 -9.30
CA GLU A 86 -0.70 -4.95 -9.95
C GLU A 86 0.69 -4.32 -9.72
N ARG A 87 1.77 -5.07 -10.02
CA ARG A 87 3.16 -4.60 -9.86
C ARG A 87 3.42 -3.36 -10.73
N GLY A 88 4.12 -2.36 -10.20
CA GLY A 88 4.68 -1.25 -10.98
C GLY A 88 3.84 0.03 -11.18
N ASN A 89 2.76 0.28 -10.42
CA ASN A 89 1.93 1.49 -10.57
C ASN A 89 1.82 2.38 -9.31
N GLY A 90 2.86 2.43 -8.48
CA GLY A 90 2.88 3.23 -7.24
C GLY A 90 2.50 4.71 -7.39
N LYS A 91 2.79 5.33 -8.55
CA LYS A 91 2.31 6.69 -8.87
C LYS A 91 0.79 6.77 -8.98
N LYS A 92 0.15 5.80 -9.65
CA LYS A 92 -1.32 5.75 -9.76
C LYS A 92 -1.96 5.52 -8.40
N VAL A 93 -1.39 4.63 -7.58
CA VAL A 93 -1.85 4.39 -6.20
C VAL A 93 -1.80 5.68 -5.38
N ALA A 94 -0.66 6.37 -5.39
CA ALA A 94 -0.50 7.62 -4.67
C ALA A 94 -1.47 8.71 -5.18
N ASP A 95 -1.61 8.87 -6.50
CA ASP A 95 -2.49 9.87 -7.10
C ASP A 95 -3.98 9.53 -6.90
N GLU A 96 -4.35 8.25 -6.88
CA GLU A 96 -5.69 7.77 -6.54
C GLU A 96 -6.01 8.07 -5.07
N ILE A 97 -5.07 7.79 -4.16
CA ILE A 97 -5.25 8.10 -2.73
C ILE A 97 -5.34 9.62 -2.50
N LEU A 98 -4.51 10.41 -3.17
CA LEU A 98 -4.47 11.86 -3.06
C LEU A 98 -5.73 12.52 -3.64
N SER A 99 -6.17 12.11 -4.84
CA SER A 99 -7.40 12.61 -5.46
C SER A 99 -8.63 12.35 -4.59
N THR A 100 -8.68 11.22 -3.89
CA THR A 100 -9.77 10.98 -2.95
C THR A 100 -9.66 11.76 -1.63
N SER A 101 -8.47 12.25 -1.27
CA SER A 101 -8.26 13.02 -0.04
C SER A 101 -8.72 14.48 -0.19
N LEU A 102 -8.70 15.02 -1.41
CA LEU A 102 -9.03 16.41 -1.71
C LEU A 102 -10.54 16.69 -1.83
N LEU A 103 -11.39 15.67 -2.02
CA LEU A 103 -12.80 15.88 -2.40
C LEU A 103 -13.82 16.03 -1.26
N GLY A 104 -13.41 16.04 0.02
CA GLY A 104 -14.33 16.20 1.14
C GLY A 104 -15.25 15.00 1.35
N SER A 105 -15.10 14.32 2.49
CA SER A 105 -15.89 13.15 2.91
C SER A 105 -15.81 11.93 1.98
N LYS A 106 -14.82 11.06 2.28
CA LYS A 106 -14.48 9.79 1.64
C LYS A 106 -15.67 8.82 1.54
N ILE A 107 -16.43 8.81 0.44
CA ILE A 107 -17.15 7.59 0.01
C ILE A 107 -16.20 6.84 -0.91
N LYS A 108 -15.53 5.82 -0.35
CA LYS A 108 -14.61 4.95 -1.08
C LYS A 108 -15.11 3.50 -1.06
N PRO A 109 -14.80 2.72 -2.10
CA PRO A 109 -15.03 1.29 -2.05
C PRO A 109 -14.20 0.67 -0.91
N LYS A 110 -14.88 0.02 0.05
CA LYS A 110 -14.26 -0.69 1.17
C LYS A 110 -13.74 -2.08 0.79
N THR A 111 -14.23 -2.60 -0.32
CA THR A 111 -13.88 -3.93 -0.81
C THR A 111 -13.52 -3.86 -2.29
N LEU A 112 -12.72 -4.81 -2.77
CA LEU A 112 -12.38 -4.91 -4.19
C LEU A 112 -13.65 -5.08 -5.07
N GLY A 113 -14.68 -5.76 -4.56
CA GLY A 113 -15.98 -5.86 -5.22
C GLY A 113 -16.62 -4.48 -5.43
N GLN A 114 -16.55 -3.60 -4.43
CA GLN A 114 -17.01 -2.21 -4.58
C GLN A 114 -16.11 -1.41 -5.54
N LYS A 115 -14.80 -1.67 -5.58
CA LYS A 115 -13.88 -1.05 -6.57
C LYS A 115 -14.27 -1.45 -7.99
N ARG A 116 -14.43 -2.75 -8.24
CA ARG A 116 -14.87 -3.31 -9.52
C ARG A 116 -16.25 -2.78 -9.94
N TYR A 117 -17.16 -2.61 -8.99
CA TYR A 117 -18.47 -2.00 -9.23
C TYR A 117 -18.33 -0.55 -9.72
N ILE A 118 -17.53 0.27 -9.03
CA ILE A 118 -17.27 1.66 -9.43
C ILE A 118 -16.55 1.74 -10.78
N GLU A 119 -15.62 0.84 -11.07
CA GLU A 119 -14.96 0.76 -12.37
C GLU A 119 -15.93 0.37 -13.50
N ALA A 120 -16.82 -0.60 -13.24
CA ALA A 120 -17.87 -0.96 -14.18
C ALA A 120 -18.78 0.24 -14.48
N MET A 121 -19.17 1.01 -13.46
CA MET A 121 -20.00 2.23 -13.63
C MET A 121 -19.34 3.31 -14.49
N LYS A 122 -18.00 3.37 -14.53
CA LYS A 122 -17.27 4.35 -15.35
C LYS A 122 -17.13 3.95 -16.80
N THR A 123 -17.23 2.65 -17.09
CA THR A 123 -16.86 2.07 -18.39
C THR A 123 -18.04 1.49 -19.16
N HIS A 124 -19.19 1.31 -18.50
CA HIS A 124 -20.40 0.73 -19.08
C HIS A 124 -21.60 1.65 -18.82
N ASP A 125 -22.47 1.80 -19.82
CA ASP A 125 -23.67 2.64 -19.72
C ASP A 125 -24.70 2.09 -18.73
N ILE A 126 -24.73 0.76 -18.55
CA ILE A 126 -25.65 0.07 -17.63
C ILE A 126 -24.87 -1.00 -16.86
N VAL A 127 -24.98 -0.98 -15.54
CA VAL A 127 -24.34 -1.95 -14.64
C VAL A 127 -25.38 -2.55 -13.70
N PHE A 128 -25.54 -3.88 -13.75
CA PHE A 128 -26.33 -4.62 -12.77
C PHE A 128 -25.43 -5.11 -11.64
N SER A 129 -25.86 -4.87 -10.40
CA SER A 129 -25.17 -5.35 -9.21
C SER A 129 -26.15 -6.12 -8.33
N ILE A 130 -25.71 -7.27 -7.82
CA ILE A 130 -26.47 -8.10 -6.88
C ILE A 130 -25.70 -8.04 -5.56
N GLY A 131 -26.27 -7.33 -4.59
CA GLY A 131 -25.72 -7.24 -3.24
C GLY A 131 -26.25 -8.38 -2.35
N PRO A 132 -25.51 -8.79 -1.31
CA PRO A 132 -26.10 -9.58 -0.22
C PRO A 132 -27.11 -8.72 0.55
N ALA A 133 -28.22 -9.33 0.97
CA ALA A 133 -29.22 -8.73 1.86
C ALA A 133 -28.69 -8.57 3.29
#